data_AF-A0A497Q6D1-F1
#
_entry.id   AF-A0A497Q6D1-F1
#
_cell.length_a   1.000
_cell.length_b   1.000
_cell.length_c   1.000
_cell.angle_alpha   90.00
_cell.angle_beta   90.00
_cell.angle_gamma   90.00
#
_symmetry.space_group_name_H-M   'P 1'
#
loop_
_entity.id
_entity.type
_entity.pdbx_description
1 polymer ?
#
loop_
_entity_poly.entity_id
_entity_poly.type
_entity_poly.pdbx_seq_one_letter_code
_entity_poly.pdbx_strand_id
1 'polypeptide(L)'
;MSRLVLSLTEVWPERVEEIQAVAEEAGVLQRDLGAVPGTIAWDLACFRVEQILMTQLHLPPCDMEAWESLWASTTKMRMWGSGLAYRPPYVYLTLLKFPDAFSSLSEMYKRHLHESGENVREAFLRDFFDFCAKKTPRLSAGQMRVFRFVLENQTVSPNAVAESLGTTKGYASRIINDLKRRSVIWEIARVSLPAIGLKTVVLVADLDSPTTPMPLALQHPCPWLYNLFQTRTGDSFLVANFIVPASWQAETNGRHFVESIARSSGVSRVRVSDRVESYCYNHYNYSGFDGREWAPYEQMSEDFRSCFKQSNNPVNYTIPAPDLEEFELEKSHMDIISAFVNDRVMSVRGLRKRLKRDYNYVLETLSDLRARDILGTRIVPTPLFASGMIIMVVPVDEDRYSRLCNTFSYLPEVYAQRTDDGWGVFMLRTPERYTKRYFDDIRALMMYDDMLLSYHGNMHFFGWKMPVDRWDPATKEWVVRDDDFVKA
;
A
#
# COMPACT_ATOMS: atom_id res chain seq x y z
N MET A 1 -23.13 14.21 4.89
CA MET A 1 -22.38 14.62 6.09
C MET A 1 -23.10 14.28 7.38
N SER A 2 -24.38 14.64 7.59
CA SER A 2 -25.08 14.38 8.87
C SER A 2 -25.13 12.90 9.33
N ARG A 3 -25.35 11.93 8.42
CA ARG A 3 -25.26 10.48 8.74
C ARG A 3 -23.87 10.02 9.18
N LEU A 4 -22.84 10.73 8.74
CA LEU A 4 -21.43 10.41 8.92
C LEU A 4 -20.92 10.89 10.29
N VAL A 5 -21.41 12.08 10.68
CA VAL A 5 -21.20 12.65 12.00
C VAL A 5 -21.80 11.72 13.06
N LEU A 6 -23.00 11.19 12.79
CA LEU A 6 -23.64 10.18 13.64
C LEU A 6 -22.77 8.92 13.80
N SER A 7 -22.25 8.36 12.70
CA SER A 7 -21.36 7.19 12.80
C SER A 7 -20.06 7.47 13.55
N LEU A 8 -19.48 8.67 13.40
CA LEU A 8 -18.26 9.04 14.14
C LEU A 8 -18.55 9.27 15.64
N THR A 9 -19.70 9.84 15.99
CA THR A 9 -20.12 9.99 17.39
C THR A 9 -20.45 8.66 18.07
N GLU A 10 -20.88 7.64 17.30
CA GLU A 10 -21.04 6.28 17.82
C GLU A 10 -19.69 5.62 18.12
N VAL A 11 -18.66 5.91 17.31
CA VAL A 11 -17.30 5.39 17.51
C VAL A 11 -16.57 6.12 18.66
N TRP A 12 -16.78 7.43 18.83
CA TRP A 12 -16.16 8.24 19.90
C TRP A 12 -17.18 9.11 20.65
N PRO A 13 -17.99 8.50 21.54
CA PRO A 13 -18.98 9.23 22.33
C PRO A 13 -18.36 10.27 23.26
N GLU A 14 -17.08 10.13 23.62
CA GLU A 14 -16.35 11.08 24.46
C GLU A 14 -15.91 12.35 23.73
N ARG A 15 -16.03 12.40 22.39
CA ARG A 15 -15.58 13.53 21.54
C ARG A 15 -16.69 14.18 20.73
N VAL A 16 -17.94 14.00 21.16
CA VAL A 16 -19.14 14.42 20.43
C VAL A 16 -19.10 15.91 20.06
N GLU A 17 -18.73 16.79 20.99
CA GLU A 17 -18.68 18.24 20.73
C GLU A 17 -17.65 18.60 19.65
N GLU A 18 -16.48 17.97 19.67
CA GLU A 18 -15.43 18.20 18.68
C GLU A 18 -15.86 17.69 17.30
N ILE A 19 -16.47 16.50 17.24
CA ILE A 19 -16.99 15.91 16.00
C ILE A 19 -18.13 16.77 15.43
N GLN A 20 -18.98 17.35 16.28
CA GLN A 20 -20.02 18.29 15.87
C GLN A 20 -19.43 19.59 15.31
N ALA A 21 -18.37 20.14 15.90
CA ALA A 21 -17.69 21.30 15.35
C ALA A 21 -17.10 21.01 13.95
N VAL A 22 -16.50 19.84 13.75
CA VAL A 22 -16.03 19.41 12.42
C VAL A 22 -17.20 19.28 11.43
N ALA A 23 -18.35 18.78 11.87
CA ALA A 23 -19.56 18.69 11.06
C ALA A 23 -20.06 20.06 10.59
N GLU A 24 -20.02 21.05 11.47
CA GLU A 24 -20.41 22.42 11.16
C GLU A 24 -19.47 23.05 10.12
N GLU A 25 -18.15 22.91 10.31
CA GLU A 25 -17.16 23.35 9.31
C GLU A 25 -17.38 22.66 7.96
N ALA A 26 -17.63 21.35 7.98
CA ALA A 26 -17.96 20.58 6.77
C ALA A 26 -19.21 21.13 6.07
N GLY A 27 -20.24 21.49 6.83
CA GLY A 27 -21.48 22.09 6.31
C GLY A 27 -21.27 23.48 5.72
N VAL A 28 -20.38 24.30 6.30
CA VAL A 28 -19.97 25.58 5.73
C VAL A 28 -19.23 25.36 4.41
N LEU A 29 -18.22 24.49 4.40
CA LEU A 29 -17.45 24.15 3.20
C LEU A 29 -18.34 23.59 2.09
N GLN A 30 -19.32 22.76 2.45
CA GLN A 30 -20.27 22.21 1.50
C GLN A 30 -21.06 23.31 0.78
N ARG A 31 -21.51 24.33 1.52
CA ARG A 31 -22.21 25.48 0.95
C ARG A 31 -21.26 26.36 0.12
N ASP A 32 -20.10 26.70 0.66
CA ASP A 32 -19.16 27.64 0.04
C ASP A 32 -18.56 27.10 -1.27
N LEU A 33 -18.33 25.80 -1.36
CA LEU A 33 -17.76 25.15 -2.56
C LEU A 33 -18.83 24.60 -3.51
N GLY A 34 -20.11 24.62 -3.13
CA GLY A 34 -21.17 23.92 -3.87
C GLY A 34 -20.93 22.41 -3.94
N ALA A 35 -20.51 21.80 -2.83
CA ALA A 35 -20.07 20.41 -2.80
C ALA A 35 -21.25 19.43 -2.88
N VAL A 36 -21.24 18.61 -3.93
CA VAL A 36 -22.25 17.58 -4.22
C VAL A 36 -21.51 16.26 -4.48
N PRO A 37 -21.99 15.11 -3.98
CA PRO A 37 -21.34 13.81 -4.21
C PRO A 37 -20.91 13.60 -5.68
N GLY A 38 -19.65 13.23 -5.89
CA GLY A 38 -19.05 13.03 -7.21
C GLY A 38 -18.50 14.29 -7.91
N THR A 39 -18.47 15.45 -7.24
CA THR A 39 -17.78 16.66 -7.71
C THR A 39 -16.43 16.88 -7.02
N ILE A 40 -15.55 17.68 -7.62
CA ILE A 40 -14.25 18.05 -7.01
C ILE A 40 -14.46 18.81 -5.69
N ALA A 41 -15.48 19.67 -5.62
CA ALA A 41 -15.85 20.36 -4.39
C ALA A 41 -16.18 19.39 -3.24
N TRP A 42 -16.83 18.26 -3.55
CA TRP A 42 -17.09 17.19 -2.57
C TRP A 42 -15.82 16.51 -2.09
N ASP A 43 -14.91 16.20 -3.00
CA ASP A 43 -13.62 15.61 -2.64
C ASP A 43 -12.79 16.56 -1.75
N LEU A 44 -12.80 17.87 -2.05
CA LEU A 44 -12.12 18.88 -1.23
C LEU A 44 -12.72 19.05 0.16
N ALA A 45 -14.05 19.05 0.26
CA ALA A 45 -14.74 19.10 1.54
C ALA A 45 -14.43 17.85 2.38
N CYS A 46 -14.43 16.67 1.74
CA CYS A 46 -14.09 15.43 2.41
C CYS A 46 -12.64 15.44 2.92
N PHE A 47 -11.70 15.84 2.06
CA PHE A 47 -10.29 15.96 2.45
C PHE A 47 -10.07 16.88 3.65
N ARG A 48 -10.76 18.02 3.70
CA ARG A 48 -10.62 18.96 4.82
C ARG A 48 -11.12 18.38 6.13
N VAL A 49 -12.27 17.71 6.11
CA VAL A 49 -12.80 17.02 7.28
C VAL A 49 -11.80 15.98 7.79
N GLU A 50 -11.29 15.14 6.91
CA GLU A 50 -10.28 14.15 7.25
C GLU A 50 -9.00 14.78 7.83
N GLN A 51 -8.55 15.90 7.23
CA GLN A 51 -7.42 16.65 7.74
C GLN A 51 -7.67 17.15 9.16
N ILE A 52 -8.85 17.70 9.48
CA ILE A 52 -9.17 18.16 10.84
C ILE A 52 -9.21 17.00 11.82
N LEU A 53 -9.91 15.92 11.45
CA LEU A 53 -10.05 14.71 12.27
C LEU A 53 -8.67 14.12 12.62
N MET A 54 -7.75 14.03 11.65
CA MET A 54 -6.44 13.44 11.90
C MET A 54 -5.45 14.41 12.53
N THR A 55 -5.46 15.69 12.16
CA THR A 55 -4.42 16.64 12.59
C THR A 55 -4.77 17.41 13.85
N GLN A 56 -6.04 17.81 14.01
CA GLN A 56 -6.49 18.58 15.18
C GLN A 56 -7.04 17.65 16.25
N LEU A 57 -7.84 16.65 15.83
CA LEU A 57 -8.39 15.69 16.77
C LEU A 57 -7.44 14.52 17.04
N HIS A 58 -6.34 14.34 16.28
CA HIS A 58 -5.39 13.23 16.49
C HIS A 58 -6.02 11.84 16.43
N LEU A 59 -7.04 11.70 15.60
CA LEU A 59 -7.72 10.43 15.42
C LEU A 59 -6.79 9.46 14.67
N PRO A 60 -6.64 8.22 15.16
CA PRO A 60 -5.75 7.27 14.53
C PRO A 60 -6.32 6.84 13.17
N PRO A 61 -5.47 6.57 12.16
CA PRO A 61 -5.93 6.19 10.83
C PRO A 61 -6.89 4.99 10.81
N CYS A 62 -6.75 4.04 11.74
CA CYS A 62 -7.62 2.86 11.83
C CYS A 62 -9.10 3.20 12.08
N ASP A 63 -9.37 4.36 12.65
CA ASP A 63 -10.73 4.78 12.97
C ASP A 63 -11.33 5.65 11.84
N MET A 64 -10.52 5.97 10.82
CA MET A 64 -10.95 6.66 9.60
C MET A 64 -11.51 5.71 8.54
N GLU A 65 -11.50 4.39 8.77
CA GLU A 65 -11.97 3.38 7.81
C GLU A 65 -13.42 3.61 7.34
N ALA A 66 -14.32 3.96 8.28
CA ALA A 66 -15.72 4.27 7.96
C ALA A 66 -15.85 5.56 7.13
N TRP A 67 -14.99 6.55 7.41
CA TRP A 67 -14.91 7.80 6.68
C TRP A 67 -14.42 7.57 5.23
N GLU A 68 -13.29 6.89 5.06
CA GLU A 68 -12.72 6.55 3.76
C GLU A 68 -13.69 5.71 2.91
N SER A 69 -14.36 4.74 3.53
CA SER A 69 -15.37 3.89 2.87
C SER A 69 -16.54 4.70 2.34
N LEU A 70 -17.03 5.67 3.11
CA LEU A 70 -18.11 6.53 2.64
C LEU A 70 -17.62 7.45 1.51
N TRP A 71 -16.47 8.08 1.66
CA TRP A 71 -15.92 8.93 0.60
C TRP A 71 -15.74 8.11 -0.70
N ALA A 72 -15.20 6.90 -0.60
CA ALA A 72 -15.10 5.97 -1.73
C ALA A 72 -16.48 5.61 -2.33
N SER A 73 -17.52 5.42 -1.51
CA SER A 73 -18.87 5.10 -1.99
C SER A 73 -19.55 6.25 -2.76
N THR A 74 -19.12 7.49 -2.51
CA THR A 74 -19.71 8.71 -3.09
C THR A 74 -18.90 9.26 -4.27
N THR A 75 -17.72 8.70 -4.53
CA THR A 75 -16.83 9.14 -5.60
C THR A 75 -16.51 8.01 -6.58
N LYS A 76 -16.70 8.26 -7.88
CA LYS A 76 -16.33 7.30 -8.93
C LYS A 76 -14.85 7.47 -9.27
N MET A 77 -14.10 6.37 -9.36
CA MET A 77 -12.76 6.39 -9.96
C MET A 77 -12.85 7.00 -11.37
N ARG A 78 -11.95 7.92 -11.68
CA ARG A 78 -11.79 8.49 -13.02
C ARG A 78 -10.37 8.29 -13.51
N MET A 79 -10.23 8.09 -14.81
CA MET A 79 -8.94 8.10 -15.47
C MET A 79 -8.71 9.49 -16.04
N TRP A 80 -7.53 10.05 -15.83
CA TRP A 80 -7.07 11.27 -16.46
C TRP A 80 -5.88 10.97 -17.38
N GLY A 81 -5.93 11.53 -18.59
CA GLY A 81 -4.95 11.24 -19.62
C GLY A 81 -4.83 9.76 -19.94
N SER A 82 -3.60 9.28 -20.10
CA SER A 82 -3.32 7.90 -20.51
C SER A 82 -3.19 6.90 -19.35
N GLY A 83 -3.23 7.33 -18.08
CA GLY A 83 -3.15 6.36 -16.98
C GLY A 83 -3.07 6.88 -15.55
N LEU A 84 -3.43 8.15 -15.30
CA LEU A 84 -3.55 8.61 -13.91
C LEU A 84 -4.95 8.23 -13.38
N ALA A 85 -4.99 7.47 -12.31
CA ALA A 85 -6.24 7.09 -11.66
C ALA A 85 -6.55 8.10 -10.54
N TYR A 86 -7.60 8.89 -10.73
CA TYR A 86 -8.15 9.75 -9.70
C TYR A 86 -9.11 8.94 -8.83
N ARG A 87 -8.63 8.50 -7.66
CA ARG A 87 -9.40 7.87 -6.58
C ARG A 87 -9.24 8.68 -5.29
N PRO A 88 -10.16 9.61 -4.99
CA PRO A 88 -9.86 10.70 -4.05
C PRO A 88 -9.45 10.28 -2.64
N PRO A 89 -10.15 9.37 -1.93
CA PRO A 89 -9.71 8.95 -0.59
C PRO A 89 -8.22 8.60 -0.56
N TYR A 90 -7.76 7.82 -1.53
CA TYR A 90 -6.38 7.33 -1.57
C TYR A 90 -5.37 8.39 -1.99
N VAL A 91 -5.66 9.18 -3.03
CA VAL A 91 -4.68 10.18 -3.51
C VAL A 91 -4.54 11.32 -2.50
N TYR A 92 -5.63 11.73 -1.86
CA TYR A 92 -5.63 12.78 -0.85
C TYR A 92 -5.05 12.34 0.49
N LEU A 93 -5.11 11.05 0.86
CA LEU A 93 -4.45 10.52 2.06
C LEU A 93 -2.97 10.90 2.11
N THR A 94 -2.29 10.91 0.95
CA THR A 94 -0.88 11.34 0.87
C THR A 94 -0.65 12.81 1.15
N LEU A 95 -1.68 13.63 0.94
CA LEU A 95 -1.63 15.08 1.05
C LEU A 95 -1.94 15.56 2.48
N LEU A 96 -2.55 14.72 3.32
CA LEU A 96 -2.89 15.04 4.71
C LEU A 96 -1.70 15.53 5.53
N LYS A 97 -0.49 15.08 5.20
CA LYS A 97 0.76 15.49 5.86
C LYS A 97 1.23 16.90 5.51
N PHE A 98 0.61 17.56 4.53
CA PHE A 98 0.91 18.92 4.14
C PHE A 98 -0.20 19.84 4.63
N PRO A 99 0.02 20.64 5.69
CA PRO A 99 -1.02 21.49 6.27
C PRO A 99 -1.63 22.46 5.25
N ASP A 100 -0.82 22.91 4.28
CA ASP A 100 -1.21 23.86 3.23
C ASP A 100 -1.94 23.22 2.04
N ALA A 101 -2.04 21.89 1.98
CA ALA A 101 -2.61 21.20 0.82
C ALA A 101 -4.07 21.60 0.57
N PHE A 102 -4.90 21.68 1.61
CA PHE A 102 -6.30 22.04 1.43
C PHE A 102 -6.46 23.45 0.87
N SER A 103 -5.75 24.45 1.42
CA SER A 103 -5.81 25.82 0.93
C SER A 103 -5.38 25.92 -0.53
N SER A 104 -4.24 25.32 -0.90
CA SER A 104 -3.75 25.36 -2.29
C SER A 104 -4.72 24.69 -3.27
N LEU A 105 -5.26 23.52 -2.89
CA LEU A 105 -6.22 22.82 -3.74
C LEU A 105 -7.56 23.55 -3.84
N SER A 106 -8.03 24.18 -2.75
CA SER A 106 -9.25 24.98 -2.78
C SER A 106 -9.10 26.24 -3.64
N GLU A 107 -7.97 26.94 -3.56
CA GLU A 107 -7.68 28.10 -4.41
C GLU A 107 -7.60 27.69 -5.89
N MET A 108 -6.92 26.57 -6.17
CA MET A 108 -6.83 25.99 -7.50
C MET A 108 -8.22 25.65 -8.06
N TYR A 109 -9.09 25.03 -7.26
CA TYR A 109 -10.47 24.73 -7.65
C TYR A 109 -11.28 26.00 -7.93
N LYS A 110 -11.23 27.01 -7.04
CA LYS A 110 -11.94 28.29 -7.21
C LYS A 110 -11.48 29.03 -8.46
N ARG A 111 -10.17 29.04 -8.74
CA ARG A 111 -9.60 29.60 -9.96
C ARG A 111 -10.15 28.89 -11.21
N HIS A 112 -10.11 27.56 -11.24
CA HIS A 112 -10.65 26.78 -12.36
C HIS A 112 -12.15 27.00 -12.53
N LEU A 113 -12.92 27.08 -11.44
CA LEU A 113 -14.35 27.39 -11.44
C LEU A 113 -14.65 28.73 -12.14
N HIS A 114 -13.78 29.72 -11.96
CA HIS A 114 -13.89 31.03 -12.62
C HIS A 114 -13.44 31.01 -14.09
N GLU A 115 -12.35 30.30 -14.40
CA GLU A 115 -11.70 30.35 -15.72
C GLU A 115 -12.25 29.34 -16.74
N SER A 116 -12.65 28.14 -16.28
CA SER A 116 -12.89 26.97 -17.14
C SER A 116 -14.36 26.60 -17.32
N GLY A 117 -15.29 27.24 -16.60
CA GLY A 117 -16.74 27.03 -16.76
C GLY A 117 -17.17 25.57 -16.62
N GLU A 118 -17.47 24.90 -17.74
CA GLU A 118 -17.88 23.48 -17.76
C GLU A 118 -16.70 22.49 -17.66
N ASN A 119 -15.47 22.92 -17.98
CA ASN A 119 -14.26 22.07 -18.00
C ASN A 119 -13.45 22.10 -16.70
N VAL A 120 -14.02 22.65 -15.62
CA VAL A 120 -13.36 22.83 -14.31
C VAL A 120 -12.74 21.54 -13.80
N ARG A 121 -13.42 20.41 -13.98
CA ARG A 121 -12.93 19.11 -13.53
C ARG A 121 -11.64 18.71 -14.23
N GLU A 122 -11.59 18.74 -15.57
CA GLU A 122 -10.40 18.33 -16.32
C GLU A 122 -9.22 19.26 -16.07
N ALA A 123 -9.47 20.56 -16.01
CA ALA A 123 -8.46 21.56 -15.68
C ALA A 123 -7.91 21.36 -14.25
N PHE A 124 -8.79 21.08 -13.28
CA PHE A 124 -8.39 20.77 -11.91
C PHE A 124 -7.57 19.49 -11.82
N LEU A 125 -8.00 18.40 -12.48
CA LEU A 125 -7.29 17.11 -12.39
C LEU A 125 -5.86 17.20 -12.94
N ARG A 126 -5.66 17.92 -14.05
CA ARG A 126 -4.32 18.18 -14.59
C ARG A 126 -3.43 18.85 -13.55
N ASP A 127 -3.87 19.98 -13.00
CA ASP A 127 -3.08 20.76 -12.06
C ASP A 127 -2.95 20.06 -10.69
N PHE A 128 -3.90 19.21 -10.32
CA PHE A 128 -3.88 18.40 -9.10
C PHE A 128 -2.76 17.36 -9.11
N PHE A 129 -2.57 16.63 -10.22
CA PHE A 129 -1.46 15.67 -10.31
C PHE A 129 -0.10 16.38 -10.33
N ASP A 130 0.00 17.52 -11.00
CA ASP A 130 1.19 18.38 -10.94
C ASP A 130 1.47 18.89 -9.52
N PHE A 131 0.42 19.24 -8.77
CA PHE A 131 0.53 19.62 -7.36
C PHE A 131 1.06 18.47 -6.50
N CYS A 132 0.54 17.25 -6.68
CA CYS A 132 1.00 16.07 -5.95
C CYS A 132 2.49 15.80 -6.21
N ALA A 133 2.93 15.86 -7.47
CA ALA A 133 4.33 15.68 -7.84
C ALA A 133 5.27 16.69 -7.14
N LYS A 134 4.83 17.95 -6.99
CA LYS A 134 5.59 19.00 -6.28
C LYS A 134 5.69 18.79 -4.77
N LYS A 135 4.86 17.93 -4.20
CA LYS A 135 4.88 17.57 -2.77
C LYS A 135 5.80 16.38 -2.46
N THR A 136 6.70 16.01 -3.36
CA THR A 136 7.81 15.08 -3.07
C THR A 136 8.65 15.58 -1.88
N PRO A 137 8.91 14.77 -0.84
CA PRO A 137 9.67 15.23 0.32
C PRO A 137 11.09 15.67 -0.05
N ARG A 138 11.55 16.78 0.53
CA ARG A 138 12.92 17.27 0.35
C ARG A 138 13.85 16.73 1.43
N LEU A 139 15.02 16.27 0.99
CA LEU A 139 16.07 15.69 1.83
C LEU A 139 17.39 16.42 1.57
N SER A 140 18.12 16.73 2.65
CA SER A 140 19.51 17.20 2.52
C SER A 140 20.44 16.05 2.12
N ALA A 141 21.65 16.36 1.64
CA ALA A 141 22.63 15.34 1.27
C ALA A 141 22.93 14.35 2.43
N GLY A 142 23.03 14.84 3.66
CA GLY A 142 23.20 13.99 4.85
C GLY A 142 21.98 13.11 5.13
N GLN A 143 20.77 13.64 4.95
CA GLN A 143 19.53 12.86 5.08
C GLN A 143 19.42 11.80 3.98
N MET A 144 19.82 12.12 2.75
CA MET A 144 19.83 11.18 1.63
C MET A 144 20.76 10.00 1.86
N ARG A 145 21.95 10.23 2.43
CA ARG A 145 22.87 9.14 2.80
C ARG A 145 22.24 8.18 3.81
N VAL A 146 21.63 8.72 4.87
CA VAL A 146 20.93 7.89 5.87
C VAL A 146 19.73 7.18 5.25
N PHE A 147 18.92 7.90 4.47
CA PHE A 147 17.72 7.37 3.81
C PHE A 147 18.04 6.18 2.90
N ARG A 148 19.02 6.30 2.01
CA ARG A 148 19.43 5.19 1.13
C ARG A 148 19.91 3.99 1.94
N PHE A 149 20.80 4.23 2.92
CA PHE A 149 21.35 3.16 3.74
C PHE A 149 20.28 2.37 4.51
N VAL A 150 19.29 3.06 5.11
CA VAL A 150 18.23 2.36 5.87
C VAL A 150 17.22 1.63 4.98
N LEU A 151 17.10 2.00 3.70
CA LEU A 151 16.26 1.27 2.75
C LEU A 151 16.94 0.03 2.20
N GLU A 152 18.26 0.10 1.97
CA GLU A 152 19.09 -1.07 1.63
C GLU A 152 19.18 -2.04 2.82
N ASN A 153 19.12 -1.52 4.04
CA ASN A 153 19.31 -2.28 5.28
C ASN A 153 18.13 -2.09 6.24
N GLN A 154 16.95 -2.57 5.86
CA GLN A 154 15.66 -2.23 6.49
C GLN A 154 15.49 -2.58 7.98
N THR A 155 16.38 -3.41 8.55
CA THR A 155 16.30 -3.92 9.93
C THR A 155 17.43 -3.40 10.84
N VAL A 156 18.35 -2.59 10.32
CA VAL A 156 19.55 -2.19 11.08
C VAL A 156 19.25 -1.16 12.15
N SER A 157 19.96 -1.30 13.28
CA SER A 157 19.85 -0.35 14.38
C SER A 157 20.49 1.01 14.03
N PRO A 158 20.07 2.12 14.65
CA PRO A 158 20.73 3.42 14.47
C PRO A 158 22.22 3.42 14.80
N ASN A 159 22.70 2.48 15.62
CA ASN A 159 24.12 2.32 15.91
C ASN A 159 24.88 1.79 14.68
N ALA A 160 24.36 0.74 14.05
CA ALA A 160 24.93 0.17 12.82
C ALA A 160 24.91 1.18 11.65
N VAL A 161 23.85 1.99 11.54
CA VAL A 161 23.79 3.12 10.59
C VAL A 161 24.93 4.11 10.86
N ALA A 162 25.17 4.45 12.12
CA ALA A 162 26.18 5.41 12.51
C ALA A 162 27.61 4.93 12.20
N GLU A 163 27.89 3.66 12.53
CA GLU A 163 29.17 3.00 12.23
C GLU A 163 29.43 2.96 10.72
N SER A 164 28.45 2.52 9.92
CA SER A 164 28.62 2.42 8.47
C SER A 164 28.79 3.77 7.78
N LEU A 165 28.17 4.84 8.31
CA LEU A 165 28.22 6.16 7.69
C LEU A 165 29.32 7.06 8.26
N GLY A 166 30.09 6.60 9.25
CA GLY A 166 31.14 7.37 9.91
C GLY A 166 30.58 8.55 10.73
N THR A 167 29.50 8.32 11.48
CA THR A 167 28.82 9.35 12.27
C THR A 167 28.48 8.85 13.69
N THR A 168 27.78 9.66 14.49
CA THR A 168 27.36 9.28 15.85
C THR A 168 25.97 8.66 15.86
N LYS A 169 25.73 7.72 16.78
CA LYS A 169 24.40 7.14 17.02
C LYS A 169 23.32 8.22 17.21
N GLY A 170 23.63 9.26 17.98
CA GLY A 170 22.70 10.37 18.23
C GLY A 170 22.32 11.14 16.95
N TYR A 171 23.27 11.36 16.04
CA TYR A 171 23.01 11.97 14.73
C TYR A 171 22.12 11.07 13.86
N ALA A 172 22.48 9.79 13.71
CA ALA A 172 21.70 8.83 12.93
C ALA A 172 20.27 8.68 13.46
N SER A 173 20.10 8.52 14.78
CA SER A 173 18.78 8.45 15.42
C SER A 173 17.96 9.72 15.20
N ARG A 174 18.56 10.91 15.27
CA ARG A 174 17.86 12.18 15.03
C ARG A 174 17.35 12.26 13.60
N ILE A 175 18.16 11.87 12.61
CA ILE A 175 17.74 11.85 11.20
C ILE A 175 16.64 10.83 10.98
N ILE A 176 16.81 9.58 11.43
CA ILE A 176 15.80 8.52 11.25
C ILE A 176 14.46 8.94 11.88
N ASN A 177 14.47 9.49 13.09
CA ASN A 177 13.26 9.96 13.75
C ASN A 177 12.63 11.16 13.02
N ASP A 178 13.43 12.08 12.48
CA ASP A 178 12.92 13.17 11.65
C ASP A 178 12.28 12.65 10.35
N LEU A 179 12.90 11.67 9.68
CA LEU A 179 12.35 11.03 8.48
C LEU A 179 11.02 10.31 8.78
N LYS A 180 10.95 9.57 9.89
CA LYS A 180 9.70 8.94 10.37
C LYS A 180 8.62 9.98 10.68
N ARG A 181 8.96 11.03 11.44
CA ARG A 181 8.04 12.12 11.80
C ARG A 181 7.49 12.83 10.57
N ARG A 182 8.33 13.06 9.55
CA ARG A 182 7.90 13.65 8.27
C ARG A 182 7.22 12.65 7.32
N SER A 183 7.01 11.41 7.75
CA SER A 183 6.45 10.33 6.92
C SER A 183 7.21 10.19 5.58
N VAL A 184 8.53 10.35 5.64
CA VAL A 184 9.45 10.07 4.52
C VAL A 184 9.72 8.57 4.45
N ILE A 185 9.85 7.95 5.62
CA ILE A 185 9.93 6.50 5.79
C ILE A 185 8.90 6.08 6.82
N TRP A 186 8.43 4.84 6.68
CA TRP A 186 7.55 4.20 7.63
C TRP A 186 8.22 2.97 8.18
N GLU A 187 8.04 2.74 9.48
CA GLU A 187 8.34 1.46 10.08
C GLU A 187 7.05 0.63 10.02
N ILE A 188 7.12 -0.51 9.35
CA ILE A 188 6.00 -1.44 9.20
C ILE A 188 6.32 -2.74 9.92
N ALA A 189 5.31 -3.39 10.50
CA ALA A 189 5.45 -4.71 11.06
C ALA A 189 5.61 -5.73 9.93
N ARG A 190 6.45 -6.73 10.20
CA ARG A 190 6.59 -7.92 9.36
C ARG A 190 6.23 -9.12 10.22
N VAL A 191 5.28 -9.93 9.76
CA VAL A 191 4.92 -11.18 10.39
C VAL A 191 5.19 -12.33 9.42
N SER A 192 5.70 -13.44 9.94
CA SER A 192 5.76 -14.69 9.20
C SER A 192 4.36 -15.30 9.13
N LEU A 193 3.74 -15.25 7.95
CA LEU A 193 2.40 -15.82 7.74
C LEU A 193 2.37 -17.33 8.04
N PRO A 194 3.35 -18.15 7.61
CA PRO A 194 3.36 -19.57 7.94
C PRO A 194 3.41 -19.85 9.44
N ALA A 195 4.14 -19.03 10.21
CA ALA A 195 4.25 -19.17 11.67
C ALA A 195 2.91 -18.99 12.40
N ILE A 196 2.00 -18.24 11.77
CA ILE A 196 0.64 -18.04 12.28
C ILE A 196 -0.39 -18.86 11.50
N GLY A 197 -0.02 -19.84 10.68
CA GLY A 197 -0.97 -20.71 9.95
C GLY A 197 -1.66 -20.04 8.75
N LEU A 198 -1.10 -18.95 8.23
CA LEU A 198 -1.59 -18.23 7.05
C LEU A 198 -0.64 -18.42 5.86
N LYS A 199 -1.18 -18.22 4.64
CA LYS A 199 -0.41 -18.15 3.39
C LYS A 199 -0.89 -16.99 2.53
N THR A 200 -0.09 -16.59 1.55
CA THR A 200 -0.51 -15.62 0.53
C THR A 200 -0.93 -16.34 -0.74
N VAL A 201 -2.07 -15.95 -1.30
CA VAL A 201 -2.59 -16.43 -2.57
C VAL A 201 -2.71 -15.26 -3.54
N VAL A 202 -2.35 -15.50 -4.79
CA VAL A 202 -2.49 -14.54 -5.87
C VAL A 202 -3.61 -14.97 -6.79
N LEU A 203 -4.61 -14.11 -6.97
CA LEU A 203 -5.66 -14.27 -7.96
C LEU A 203 -5.39 -13.32 -9.13
N VAL A 204 -5.40 -13.85 -10.34
CA VAL A 204 -5.34 -13.08 -11.59
C VAL A 204 -6.56 -13.40 -12.43
N ALA A 205 -7.33 -12.37 -12.80
CA ALA A 205 -8.49 -12.51 -13.66
C ALA A 205 -8.33 -11.66 -14.92
N ASP A 206 -8.49 -12.28 -16.09
CA ASP A 206 -8.50 -11.57 -17.37
C ASP A 206 -9.90 -11.00 -17.60
N LEU A 207 -9.95 -9.73 -18.02
CA LEU A 207 -11.19 -9.00 -18.25
C LEU A 207 -11.36 -8.76 -19.75
N ASP A 208 -12.58 -8.95 -20.23
CA ASP A 208 -12.91 -8.80 -21.66
C ASP A 208 -12.79 -7.35 -22.15
N SER A 209 -12.85 -6.37 -21.23
CA SER A 209 -12.78 -4.95 -21.52
C SER A 209 -12.25 -4.14 -20.32
N PRO A 210 -11.57 -3.00 -20.55
CA PRO A 210 -11.21 -2.06 -19.49
C PRO A 210 -12.42 -1.49 -18.71
N THR A 211 -13.61 -1.57 -19.30
CA THR A 211 -14.87 -1.11 -18.70
C THR A 211 -15.59 -2.20 -17.92
N THR A 212 -15.10 -3.44 -17.93
CA THR A 212 -15.69 -4.55 -17.18
C THR A 212 -15.80 -4.15 -15.69
N PRO A 213 -17.00 -4.26 -15.08
CA PRO A 213 -17.15 -3.97 -13.67
C PRO A 213 -16.36 -4.98 -12.84
N MET A 214 -15.87 -4.54 -11.68
CA MET A 214 -15.20 -5.44 -10.74
C MET A 214 -16.16 -6.57 -10.32
N PRO A 215 -15.72 -7.83 -10.23
CA PRO A 215 -16.56 -8.94 -9.75
C PRO A 215 -17.19 -8.60 -8.39
N LEU A 216 -18.47 -8.92 -8.19
CA LEU A 216 -19.21 -8.56 -6.96
C LEU A 216 -18.53 -9.09 -5.70
N ALA A 217 -17.99 -10.32 -5.75
CA ALA A 217 -17.30 -10.92 -4.62
C ALA A 217 -16.02 -10.17 -4.21
N LEU A 218 -15.46 -9.31 -5.08
CA LEU A 218 -14.34 -8.41 -4.77
C LEU A 218 -14.77 -6.98 -4.41
N GLN A 219 -16.06 -6.65 -4.54
CA GLN A 219 -16.59 -5.35 -4.13
C GLN A 219 -16.97 -5.30 -2.64
N HIS A 220 -17.15 -6.47 -2.02
CA HIS A 220 -17.51 -6.56 -0.61
C HIS A 220 -16.27 -6.48 0.29
N PRO A 221 -16.38 -5.91 1.51
CA PRO A 221 -15.31 -5.98 2.49
C PRO A 221 -14.95 -7.43 2.78
N CYS A 222 -13.75 -7.84 2.38
CA CYS A 222 -13.23 -9.18 2.61
C CYS A 222 -12.04 -9.08 3.56
N PRO A 223 -12.09 -9.67 4.76
CA PRO A 223 -10.99 -9.58 5.73
C PRO A 223 -9.68 -10.24 5.26
N TRP A 224 -9.78 -11.14 4.28
CA TRP A 224 -8.67 -11.88 3.72
C TRP A 224 -8.01 -11.18 2.52
N LEU A 225 -8.66 -10.15 1.95
CA LEU A 225 -8.13 -9.40 0.81
C LEU A 225 -7.03 -8.44 1.28
N TYR A 226 -5.79 -8.71 0.87
CA TYR A 226 -4.63 -7.91 1.21
C TYR A 226 -4.46 -6.70 0.29
N ASN A 227 -4.58 -6.92 -1.02
CA ASN A 227 -4.57 -5.83 -2.00
C ASN A 227 -5.40 -6.21 -3.24
N LEU A 228 -5.86 -5.19 -3.95
CA LEU A 228 -6.66 -5.35 -5.15
C LEU A 228 -6.31 -4.30 -6.19
N PHE A 229 -5.98 -4.78 -7.38
CA PHE A 229 -5.62 -3.99 -8.53
C PHE A 229 -6.49 -4.36 -9.70
N GLN A 230 -7.40 -3.46 -10.08
CA GLN A 230 -8.12 -3.58 -11.35
C GLN A 230 -7.40 -2.70 -12.38
N THR A 231 -6.85 -3.35 -13.40
CA THR A 231 -6.11 -2.69 -14.47
C THR A 231 -7.06 -2.33 -15.61
N ARG A 232 -7.00 -1.06 -16.04
CA ARG A 232 -7.88 -0.51 -17.09
C ARG A 232 -7.09 0.20 -18.21
N THR A 233 -5.77 0.14 -18.12
CA THR A 233 -4.80 0.83 -18.99
C THR A 233 -3.77 -0.20 -19.41
N GLY A 234 -3.50 -0.30 -20.71
CA GLY A 234 -2.80 -1.47 -21.25
C GLY A 234 -3.74 -2.66 -21.33
N ASP A 235 -3.30 -3.81 -20.84
CA ASP A 235 -4.10 -5.03 -20.88
C ASP A 235 -5.15 -5.00 -19.74
N SER A 236 -6.33 -5.58 -19.98
CA SER A 236 -7.45 -5.55 -19.04
C SER A 236 -7.45 -6.78 -18.16
N PHE A 237 -7.04 -6.61 -16.91
CA PHE A 237 -6.96 -7.70 -15.95
C PHE A 237 -7.21 -7.20 -14.52
N LEU A 238 -7.23 -8.14 -13.60
CA LEU A 238 -7.35 -7.89 -12.19
C LEU A 238 -6.34 -8.76 -11.46
N VAL A 239 -5.64 -8.17 -10.49
CA VAL A 239 -4.76 -8.88 -9.56
C VAL A 239 -5.28 -8.63 -8.16
N ALA A 240 -5.57 -9.70 -7.42
CA ALA A 240 -5.92 -9.64 -6.02
C ALA A 240 -4.97 -10.52 -5.24
N ASN A 241 -4.34 -9.98 -4.19
CA ASN A 241 -3.57 -10.78 -3.25
C ASN A 241 -4.42 -11.00 -2.01
N PHE A 242 -4.46 -12.24 -1.55
CA PHE A 242 -5.16 -12.64 -0.33
C PHE A 242 -4.16 -13.18 0.67
N ILE A 243 -4.38 -12.89 1.94
CA ILE A 243 -3.75 -13.60 3.05
C ILE A 243 -4.84 -14.46 3.66
N VAL A 244 -4.71 -15.78 3.55
CA VAL A 244 -5.76 -16.75 3.89
C VAL A 244 -5.19 -17.89 4.75
N PRO A 245 -6.03 -18.67 5.44
CA PRO A 245 -5.59 -19.88 6.11
C PRO A 245 -4.89 -20.84 5.14
N ALA A 246 -3.89 -21.58 5.63
CA ALA A 246 -3.14 -22.53 4.80
C ALA A 246 -4.05 -23.55 4.08
N SER A 247 -5.18 -23.92 4.70
CA SER A 247 -6.21 -24.84 4.20
C SER A 247 -7.20 -24.25 3.19
N TRP A 248 -7.21 -22.92 2.96
CA TRP A 248 -8.30 -22.22 2.27
C TRP A 248 -8.71 -22.78 0.89
N GLN A 249 -7.74 -23.19 0.06
CA GLN A 249 -8.05 -23.72 -1.28
C GLN A 249 -8.69 -25.11 -1.24
N ALA A 250 -8.40 -25.92 -0.22
CA ALA A 250 -9.02 -27.23 -0.02
C ALA A 250 -10.46 -27.09 0.50
N GLU A 251 -10.74 -26.00 1.21
CA GLU A 251 -12.05 -25.70 1.75
C GLU A 251 -13.06 -25.33 0.65
N THR A 252 -14.32 -25.65 0.91
CA THR A 252 -15.45 -25.40 0.01
C THR A 252 -15.61 -23.89 -0.29
N ASN A 253 -15.33 -23.04 0.70
CA ASN A 253 -15.49 -21.59 0.60
C ASN A 253 -14.51 -20.94 -0.39
N GLY A 254 -13.24 -21.37 -0.39
CA GLY A 254 -12.27 -20.89 -1.36
C GLY A 254 -12.66 -21.24 -2.80
N ARG A 255 -13.10 -22.50 -3.03
CA ARG A 255 -13.55 -22.94 -4.36
C ARG A 255 -14.77 -22.18 -4.85
N HIS A 256 -15.80 -22.02 -4.02
CA HIS A 256 -17.00 -21.25 -4.40
C HIS A 256 -16.69 -19.79 -4.68
N PHE A 257 -15.78 -19.17 -3.92
CA PHE A 257 -15.34 -17.81 -4.18
C PHE A 257 -14.73 -17.68 -5.59
N VAL A 258 -13.77 -18.55 -5.94
CA VAL A 258 -13.13 -18.53 -7.26
C VAL A 258 -14.14 -18.77 -8.39
N GLU A 259 -15.06 -19.72 -8.21
CA GLU A 259 -16.14 -19.95 -9.17
C GLU A 259 -17.04 -18.73 -9.35
N SER A 260 -17.34 -17.99 -8.28
CA SER A 260 -18.16 -16.77 -8.35
C SER A 260 -17.48 -15.67 -9.17
N ILE A 261 -16.15 -15.55 -9.07
CA ILE A 261 -15.37 -14.63 -9.90
C ILE A 261 -15.41 -15.08 -11.36
N ALA A 262 -15.18 -16.38 -11.61
CA ALA A 262 -15.18 -16.94 -12.97
C ALA A 262 -16.55 -16.82 -13.67
N ARG A 263 -17.65 -16.85 -12.92
CA ARG A 263 -19.01 -16.66 -13.44
C ARG A 263 -19.40 -15.18 -13.61
N SER A 264 -18.57 -14.24 -13.18
CA SER A 264 -18.87 -12.82 -13.30
C SER A 264 -18.82 -12.37 -14.76
N SER A 265 -19.80 -11.55 -15.16
CA SER A 265 -19.89 -11.03 -16.54
C SER A 265 -18.63 -10.25 -16.92
N GLY A 266 -18.03 -10.60 -18.07
CA GLY A 266 -16.85 -9.92 -18.61
C GLY A 266 -15.52 -10.44 -18.08
N VAL A 267 -15.52 -11.57 -17.35
CA VAL A 267 -14.31 -12.29 -16.91
C VAL A 267 -14.11 -13.50 -17.82
N SER A 268 -13.01 -13.52 -18.58
CA SER A 268 -12.73 -14.62 -19.52
C SER A 268 -11.91 -15.74 -18.89
N ARG A 269 -11.05 -15.42 -17.93
CA ARG A 269 -10.18 -16.40 -17.26
C ARG A 269 -9.90 -15.97 -15.83
N VAL A 270 -9.86 -16.94 -14.92
CA VAL A 270 -9.45 -16.74 -13.53
C VAL A 270 -8.38 -17.76 -13.19
N ARG A 271 -7.31 -17.29 -12.55
CA ARG A 271 -6.22 -18.10 -12.02
C ARG A 271 -6.03 -17.77 -10.56
N VAL A 272 -5.77 -18.78 -9.76
CA VAL A 272 -5.51 -18.66 -8.33
C VAL A 272 -4.37 -19.58 -7.99
N SER A 273 -3.31 -19.02 -7.44
CA SER A 273 -2.02 -19.71 -7.30
C SER A 273 -1.37 -19.31 -5.97
N ASP A 274 -0.68 -20.24 -5.32
CA ASP A 274 -0.01 -19.97 -4.06
C ASP A 274 1.25 -19.14 -4.32
N ARG A 275 1.49 -18.13 -3.48
CA ARG A 275 2.75 -17.38 -3.52
C ARG A 275 3.87 -18.23 -2.94
N VAL A 276 4.98 -18.35 -3.67
CA VAL A 276 6.19 -19.00 -3.16
C VAL A 276 7.02 -17.99 -2.38
N GLU A 277 6.96 -18.06 -1.05
CA GLU A 277 7.58 -17.07 -0.14
C GLU A 277 9.09 -16.86 -0.37
N SER A 278 9.82 -17.91 -0.77
CA SER A 278 11.27 -17.83 -1.05
C SER A 278 11.61 -16.97 -2.26
N TYR A 279 10.66 -16.71 -3.16
CA TYR A 279 10.86 -15.87 -4.34
C TYR A 279 10.29 -14.45 -4.17
N CYS A 280 9.82 -14.07 -2.97
CA CYS A 280 9.39 -12.71 -2.70
C CYS A 280 10.59 -11.74 -2.70
N TYR A 281 10.52 -10.73 -3.55
CA TYR A 281 11.60 -9.76 -3.73
C TYR A 281 11.10 -8.32 -3.56
N ASN A 282 11.75 -7.58 -2.66
CA ASN A 282 11.55 -6.14 -2.52
C ASN A 282 12.88 -5.41 -2.69
N HIS A 283 12.87 -4.31 -3.44
CA HIS A 283 14.05 -3.49 -3.65
C HIS A 283 13.73 -2.01 -3.71
N TYR A 284 14.70 -1.21 -3.30
CA TYR A 284 14.61 0.24 -3.20
C TYR A 284 15.87 0.87 -3.78
N ASN A 285 15.76 1.50 -4.95
CA ASN A 285 16.87 2.14 -5.63
C ASN A 285 16.63 3.65 -5.80
N TYR A 286 17.11 4.42 -4.83
CA TYR A 286 17.01 5.89 -4.87
C TYR A 286 18.33 6.55 -5.32
N SER A 287 19.19 5.84 -6.04
CA SER A 287 20.46 6.38 -6.55
C SER A 287 20.24 7.56 -7.49
N GLY A 288 19.21 7.48 -8.34
CA GLY A 288 18.80 8.54 -9.26
C GLY A 288 18.04 9.72 -8.65
N PHE A 289 17.81 9.74 -7.33
CA PHE A 289 17.14 10.85 -6.64
C PHE A 289 18.11 11.62 -5.74
N ASP A 290 18.29 12.92 -5.95
CA ASP A 290 19.30 13.72 -5.24
C ASP A 290 18.82 14.29 -3.89
N GLY A 291 17.58 14.01 -3.51
CA GLY A 291 16.90 14.60 -2.35
C GLY A 291 15.90 15.69 -2.71
N ARG A 292 15.80 16.10 -3.97
CA ARG A 292 14.84 17.08 -4.48
C ARG A 292 14.18 16.61 -5.76
N GLU A 293 14.98 16.11 -6.70
CA GLU A 293 14.53 15.74 -8.02
C GLU A 293 15.13 14.40 -8.45
N TRP A 294 14.39 13.72 -9.33
CA TRP A 294 14.90 12.56 -10.04
C TRP A 294 15.77 13.01 -11.22
N ALA A 295 16.80 12.23 -11.50
CA ALA A 295 17.58 12.34 -12.72
C ALA A 295 16.67 12.34 -13.97
N PRO A 296 17.13 12.94 -15.09
CA PRO A 296 16.42 12.88 -16.35
C PRO A 296 16.11 11.44 -16.76
N TYR A 297 14.98 11.24 -17.44
CA TYR A 297 14.52 9.92 -17.87
C TYR A 297 15.57 9.21 -18.72
N GLU A 298 16.20 9.95 -19.64
CA GLU A 298 17.12 9.43 -20.63
C GLU A 298 18.32 8.76 -19.95
N GLN A 299 18.83 9.35 -18.86
CA GLN A 299 19.89 8.77 -18.05
C GLN A 299 19.44 7.48 -17.35
N MET A 300 18.28 7.52 -16.69
CA MET A 300 17.78 6.35 -15.94
C MET A 300 17.36 5.19 -16.87
N SER A 301 16.83 5.51 -18.05
CA SER A 301 16.38 4.54 -19.08
C SER A 301 17.55 3.83 -19.74
N GLU A 302 18.68 4.52 -19.96
CA GLU A 302 19.88 3.89 -20.50
C GLU A 302 20.40 2.79 -19.56
N ASP A 303 20.51 3.10 -18.27
CA ASP A 303 20.90 2.13 -17.24
C ASP A 303 19.94 0.93 -17.21
N PHE A 304 18.64 1.21 -17.18
CA PHE A 304 17.58 0.19 -17.21
C PHE A 304 17.66 -0.73 -18.44
N ARG A 305 17.75 -0.16 -19.64
CA ARG A 305 17.84 -0.89 -20.92
C ARG A 305 19.15 -1.68 -21.05
N SER A 306 20.25 -1.17 -20.51
CA SER A 306 21.54 -1.87 -20.53
C SER A 306 21.48 -3.17 -19.73
N CYS A 307 20.72 -3.19 -18.63
CA CYS A 307 20.61 -4.36 -17.76
C CYS A 307 19.73 -5.47 -18.31
N PHE A 308 18.76 -5.15 -19.19
CA PHE A 308 18.09 -6.17 -20.00
C PHE A 308 19.05 -6.92 -20.94
N LYS A 309 20.20 -6.31 -21.29
CA LYS A 309 21.20 -6.90 -22.18
C LYS A 309 22.31 -7.65 -21.43
N GLN A 310 22.46 -7.42 -20.13
CA GLN A 310 23.53 -8.02 -19.32
C GLN A 310 23.02 -9.27 -18.59
N SER A 311 23.80 -10.34 -18.64
CA SER A 311 23.62 -11.52 -17.80
C SER A 311 24.07 -11.20 -16.37
N ASN A 312 23.24 -10.50 -15.60
CA ASN A 312 23.55 -10.22 -14.20
C ASN A 312 23.33 -11.47 -13.33
N ASN A 313 24.24 -11.71 -12.39
CA ASN A 313 24.11 -12.79 -11.42
C ASN A 313 22.78 -12.65 -10.67
N PRO A 314 21.98 -13.72 -10.56
CA PRO A 314 20.73 -13.69 -9.81
C PRO A 314 21.02 -13.21 -8.39
N VAL A 315 20.27 -12.21 -7.93
CA VAL A 315 20.38 -11.80 -6.53
C VAL A 315 19.76 -12.91 -5.68
N ASN A 316 20.53 -13.41 -4.72
CA ASN A 316 20.07 -14.42 -3.78
C ASN A 316 19.10 -13.78 -2.78
N TYR A 317 17.82 -14.17 -2.83
CA TYR A 317 16.83 -13.77 -1.85
C TYR A 317 16.43 -14.96 -1.01
N THR A 318 16.79 -14.93 0.26
CA THR A 318 16.16 -15.76 1.27
C THR A 318 15.68 -14.83 2.36
N ILE A 319 14.38 -14.54 2.34
CA ILE A 319 13.67 -14.32 3.59
C ILE A 319 14.02 -15.52 4.46
N PRO A 320 14.65 -15.33 5.64
CA PRO A 320 14.89 -16.44 6.55
C PRO A 320 13.56 -17.14 6.79
N ALA A 321 13.54 -18.46 6.59
CA ALA A 321 12.40 -19.24 7.02
C ALA A 321 12.29 -19.07 8.54
N PRO A 322 11.08 -18.85 9.08
CA PRO A 322 10.92 -18.77 10.53
C PRO A 322 11.40 -20.08 11.17
N ASP A 323 12.00 -19.97 12.35
CA ASP A 323 12.29 -21.14 13.16
C ASP A 323 11.03 -21.55 13.94
N LEU A 324 10.34 -22.56 13.39
CA LEU A 324 9.11 -23.11 13.96
C LEU A 324 9.35 -24.38 14.77
N GLU A 325 10.61 -24.78 14.98
CA GLU A 325 10.90 -25.95 15.79
C GLU A 325 10.39 -25.73 17.23
N GLU A 326 9.52 -26.64 17.68
CA GLU A 326 8.85 -26.59 18.98
C GLU A 326 8.04 -25.30 19.24
N PHE A 327 7.76 -24.49 18.20
CA PHE A 327 6.97 -23.29 18.35
C PHE A 327 5.48 -23.62 18.34
N GLU A 328 4.78 -23.25 19.41
CA GLU A 328 3.33 -23.35 19.47
C GLU A 328 2.71 -21.95 19.57
N LEU A 329 1.84 -21.63 18.62
CA LEU A 329 1.16 -20.34 18.63
C LEU A 329 0.19 -20.27 19.81
N GLU A 330 0.35 -19.26 20.65
CA GLU A 330 -0.50 -19.01 21.82
C GLU A 330 -1.28 -17.72 21.65
N LYS A 331 -2.33 -17.55 22.45
CA LYS A 331 -3.10 -16.30 22.48
C LYS A 331 -2.23 -15.09 22.81
N SER A 332 -1.26 -15.25 23.70
CA SER A 332 -0.27 -14.23 24.06
C SER A 332 0.58 -13.78 22.86
N HIS A 333 1.04 -14.73 22.05
CA HIS A 333 1.74 -14.49 20.78
C HIS A 333 0.85 -13.68 19.84
N MET A 334 -0.40 -14.12 19.65
CA MET A 334 -1.37 -13.44 18.77
C MET A 334 -1.75 -12.04 19.25
N ASP A 335 -1.89 -11.81 20.55
CA ASP A 335 -2.15 -10.48 21.13
C ASP A 335 -1.01 -9.49 20.80
N ILE A 336 0.25 -9.94 20.90
CA ILE A 336 1.43 -9.13 20.54
C ILE A 336 1.49 -8.90 19.03
N ILE A 337 1.33 -9.94 18.22
CA ILE A 337 1.36 -9.83 16.75
C ILE A 337 0.26 -8.89 16.26
N SER A 338 -0.96 -9.03 16.78
CA SER A 338 -2.09 -8.15 16.49
C SER A 338 -1.77 -6.69 16.82
N ALA A 339 -1.26 -6.41 18.02
CA ALA A 339 -0.91 -5.05 18.41
C ALA A 339 0.22 -4.47 17.54
N PHE A 340 1.13 -5.30 17.03
CA PHE A 340 2.16 -4.89 16.08
C PHE A 340 1.60 -4.57 14.69
N VAL A 341 0.78 -5.46 14.13
CA VAL A 341 0.29 -5.38 12.74
C VAL A 341 -0.84 -4.37 12.62
N ASN A 342 -1.87 -4.47 13.48
CA ASN A 342 -3.08 -3.68 13.39
C ASN A 342 -2.92 -2.32 14.08
N ASP A 343 -2.38 -2.31 15.31
CA ASP A 343 -2.33 -1.09 16.14
C ASP A 343 -0.99 -0.33 15.98
N ARG A 344 -0.02 -0.89 15.24
CA ARG A 344 1.32 -0.32 15.02
C ARG A 344 2.10 -0.02 16.31
N VAL A 345 1.86 -0.79 17.37
CA VAL A 345 2.51 -0.62 18.68
C VAL A 345 3.80 -1.44 18.72
N MET A 346 4.92 -0.83 18.32
CA MET A 346 6.18 -1.56 18.11
C MET A 346 7.16 -1.56 19.30
N SER A 347 6.81 -0.88 20.40
CA SER A 347 7.67 -0.78 21.59
C SER A 347 7.13 -1.63 22.74
N VAL A 348 8.03 -2.24 23.52
CA VAL A 348 7.68 -3.02 24.71
C VAL A 348 6.81 -2.21 25.69
N ARG A 349 7.15 -0.92 25.90
CA ARG A 349 6.36 -0.03 26.75
C ARG A 349 4.96 0.22 26.20
N GLY A 350 4.84 0.42 24.89
CA GLY A 350 3.56 0.59 24.22
C GLY A 350 2.70 -0.67 24.34
N LEU A 351 3.28 -1.83 24.05
CA LEU A 351 2.61 -3.13 24.15
C LEU A 351 2.14 -3.41 25.57
N ARG A 352 3.00 -3.18 26.57
CA ARG A 352 2.65 -3.29 27.99
C ARG A 352 1.41 -2.47 28.33
N LYS A 353 1.37 -1.20 27.90
CA LYS A 353 0.22 -0.30 28.13
C LYS A 353 -1.03 -0.81 27.39
N ARG A 354 -0.87 -1.26 26.14
CA ARG A 354 -1.96 -1.72 25.27
C ARG A 354 -2.58 -3.04 25.72
N LEU A 355 -1.75 -3.99 26.14
CA LEU A 355 -2.14 -5.34 26.53
C LEU A 355 -2.43 -5.45 28.03
N LYS A 356 -2.10 -4.42 28.82
CA LYS A 356 -2.21 -4.41 30.29
C LYS A 356 -1.50 -5.62 30.93
N ARG A 357 -0.32 -5.96 30.42
CA ARG A 357 0.52 -7.07 30.89
C ARG A 357 1.78 -6.57 31.59
N ASP A 358 2.49 -7.48 32.24
CA ASP A 358 3.80 -7.19 32.83
C ASP A 358 4.85 -6.84 31.77
N TYR A 359 5.82 -6.00 32.13
CA TYR A 359 6.87 -5.57 31.21
C TYR A 359 7.80 -6.71 30.78
N ASN A 360 8.25 -7.54 31.73
CA ASN A 360 9.19 -8.63 31.46
C ASN A 360 8.52 -9.70 30.62
N TYR A 361 7.26 -10.03 30.93
CA TYR A 361 6.46 -10.93 30.10
C TYR A 361 6.39 -10.47 28.64
N VAL A 362 6.01 -9.20 28.40
CA VAL A 362 5.95 -8.66 27.03
C VAL A 362 7.33 -8.65 26.35
N LEU A 363 8.39 -8.34 27.10
CA LEU A 363 9.75 -8.34 26.58
C LEU A 363 10.20 -9.74 26.17
N GLU A 364 9.98 -10.75 27.01
CA GLU A 364 10.34 -12.15 26.76
C GLU A 364 9.60 -12.67 25.53
N THR A 365 8.27 -12.56 25.50
CA THR A 365 7.46 -13.02 24.37
C THR A 365 7.82 -12.31 23.05
N LEU A 366 8.04 -10.99 23.08
CA LEU A 366 8.48 -10.26 21.88
C LEU A 366 9.89 -10.67 21.44
N SER A 367 10.78 -10.96 22.38
CA SER A 367 12.14 -11.39 22.07
C SER A 367 12.17 -12.78 21.46
N ASP A 368 11.34 -13.71 21.96
CA ASP A 368 11.17 -15.05 21.38
C ASP A 368 10.63 -14.98 19.94
N LEU A 369 9.53 -14.25 19.70
CA LEU A 369 8.97 -14.05 18.35
C LEU A 369 9.98 -13.43 17.37
N ARG A 370 10.88 -12.56 17.85
CA ARG A 370 11.94 -11.96 17.03
C ARG A 370 13.11 -12.90 16.80
N ALA A 371 13.53 -13.65 17.82
CA ALA A 371 14.61 -14.61 17.72
C ALA A 371 14.29 -15.73 16.71
N ARG A 372 13.00 -16.07 16.58
CA ARG A 372 12.48 -17.07 15.64
C ARG A 372 12.13 -16.52 14.25
N ASP A 373 12.42 -15.25 13.97
CA ASP A 373 12.03 -14.56 12.72
C ASP A 373 10.51 -14.54 12.42
N ILE A 374 9.67 -14.73 13.45
CA ILE A 374 8.21 -14.71 13.34
C ILE A 374 7.69 -13.28 13.26
N LEU A 375 8.28 -12.36 14.03
CA LEU A 375 7.88 -10.95 14.09
C LEU A 375 9.09 -10.04 13.96
N GLY A 376 9.00 -9.04 13.09
CA GLY A 376 10.04 -8.04 12.89
C GLY A 376 9.48 -6.69 12.46
N THR A 377 10.38 -5.76 12.15
CA THR A 377 10.01 -4.49 11.50
C THR A 377 10.82 -4.31 10.23
N ARG A 378 10.28 -3.51 9.31
CA ARG A 378 10.98 -3.07 8.10
C ARG A 378 10.75 -1.59 7.89
N ILE A 379 11.75 -0.91 7.33
CA ILE A 379 11.65 0.48 6.91
C ILE A 379 11.28 0.53 5.43
N VAL A 380 10.15 1.16 5.11
CA VAL A 380 9.70 1.38 3.73
C VAL A 380 9.63 2.88 3.42
N PRO A 381 9.90 3.31 2.18
CA PRO A 381 9.81 4.72 1.80
C PRO A 381 8.34 5.14 1.61
N THR A 382 8.12 6.45 1.64
CA THR A 382 6.84 6.99 1.20
C THR A 382 6.67 6.85 -0.32
N PRO A 383 5.48 6.45 -0.79
CA PRO A 383 5.19 6.31 -2.21
C PRO A 383 5.28 7.63 -2.98
N LEU A 384 5.36 8.79 -2.31
CA LEU A 384 5.49 10.08 -2.97
C LEU A 384 6.80 10.27 -3.73
N PHE A 385 7.86 9.52 -3.39
CA PHE A 385 9.08 9.60 -4.19
C PHE A 385 8.89 8.97 -5.57
N ALA A 386 8.18 7.84 -5.65
CA ALA A 386 7.94 7.09 -6.88
C ALA A 386 6.45 6.73 -6.96
N SER A 387 5.61 7.73 -7.21
CA SER A 387 4.15 7.56 -7.14
C SER A 387 3.55 6.85 -8.34
N GLY A 388 4.28 6.78 -9.47
CA GLY A 388 3.92 5.96 -10.61
C GLY A 388 4.08 4.47 -10.31
N MET A 389 3.20 3.64 -10.87
CA MET A 389 3.23 2.20 -10.66
C MET A 389 2.94 1.46 -11.97
N ILE A 390 3.69 0.41 -12.24
CA ILE A 390 3.48 -0.52 -13.35
C ILE A 390 3.20 -1.89 -12.72
N ILE A 391 2.13 -2.55 -13.15
CA ILE A 391 1.82 -3.92 -12.76
C ILE A 391 2.06 -4.82 -13.95
N MET A 392 2.86 -5.86 -13.74
CA MET A 392 3.17 -6.84 -14.76
C MET A 392 2.88 -8.24 -14.22
N VAL A 393 2.19 -9.05 -15.01
CA VAL A 393 1.98 -10.48 -14.77
C VAL A 393 2.50 -11.23 -15.98
N VAL A 394 3.46 -12.14 -15.79
CA VAL A 394 4.17 -12.79 -16.90
C VAL A 394 4.55 -14.23 -16.52
N PRO A 395 4.43 -15.20 -17.44
CA PRO A 395 4.89 -16.56 -17.17
C PRO A 395 6.43 -16.61 -17.18
N VAL A 396 7.02 -17.19 -16.13
CA VAL A 396 8.47 -17.20 -15.89
C VAL A 396 8.93 -18.45 -15.15
N ASP A 397 10.06 -19.01 -15.61
CA ASP A 397 10.87 -19.92 -14.80
C ASP A 397 11.71 -19.15 -13.76
N GLU A 398 12.42 -19.88 -12.90
CA GLU A 398 13.20 -19.30 -11.80
C GLU A 398 14.37 -18.44 -12.26
N ASP A 399 15.08 -18.87 -13.30
CA ASP A 399 16.21 -18.15 -13.87
C ASP A 399 15.74 -16.82 -14.46
N ARG A 400 14.62 -16.84 -15.18
CA ARG A 400 14.01 -15.68 -15.82
C ARG A 400 13.42 -14.73 -14.81
N TYR A 401 12.74 -15.24 -13.80
CA TYR A 401 12.25 -14.43 -12.69
C TYR A 401 13.39 -13.68 -12.01
N SER A 402 14.49 -14.37 -11.72
CA SER A 402 15.69 -13.78 -11.11
C SER A 402 16.32 -12.70 -12.01
N ARG A 403 16.43 -12.97 -13.32
CA ARG A 403 16.91 -11.96 -14.28
C ARG A 403 16.02 -10.71 -14.30
N LEU A 404 14.70 -10.88 -14.33
CA LEU A 404 13.76 -9.75 -14.29
C LEU A 404 13.87 -8.97 -12.98
N CYS A 405 14.00 -9.63 -11.83
CA CYS A 405 14.23 -8.97 -10.55
C CYS A 405 15.49 -8.09 -10.57
N ASN A 406 16.59 -8.60 -11.14
CA ASN A 406 17.83 -7.86 -11.30
C ASN A 406 17.67 -6.67 -12.25
N THR A 407 16.97 -6.87 -13.37
CA THR A 407 16.77 -5.79 -14.34
C THR A 407 15.89 -4.69 -13.75
N PHE A 408 14.82 -5.06 -13.03
CA PHE A 408 13.93 -4.10 -12.41
C PHE A 408 14.53 -3.41 -11.19
N SER A 409 15.60 -3.92 -10.58
CA SER A 409 16.26 -3.27 -9.43
C SER A 409 16.81 -1.87 -9.76
N TYR A 410 16.86 -1.47 -11.03
CA TYR A 410 17.20 -0.12 -11.46
C TYR A 410 16.04 0.87 -11.28
N LEU A 411 14.82 0.37 -11.12
CA LEU A 411 13.64 1.18 -10.84
C LEU A 411 13.60 1.56 -9.35
N PRO A 412 13.01 2.73 -9.00
CA PRO A 412 12.94 3.22 -7.63
C PRO A 412 12.47 2.21 -6.59
N GLU A 413 11.39 1.49 -6.88
CA GLU A 413 10.93 0.41 -6.02
C GLU A 413 10.45 -0.77 -6.85
N VAL A 414 10.77 -1.97 -6.38
CA VAL A 414 10.32 -3.23 -6.97
C VAL A 414 9.69 -4.06 -5.88
N TYR A 415 8.50 -4.57 -6.14
CA TYR A 415 7.89 -5.63 -5.38
C TYR A 415 7.56 -6.75 -6.35
N ALA A 416 8.25 -7.87 -6.24
CA ALA A 416 8.06 -9.02 -7.12
C ALA A 416 7.69 -10.25 -6.29
N GLN A 417 6.81 -11.06 -6.83
CA GLN A 417 6.42 -12.34 -6.26
C GLN A 417 6.32 -13.38 -7.38
N ARG A 418 6.62 -14.63 -7.05
CA ARG A 418 6.43 -15.78 -7.93
C ARG A 418 5.39 -16.71 -7.34
N THR A 419 4.55 -17.28 -8.20
CA THR A 419 3.57 -18.30 -7.85
C THR A 419 4.09 -19.71 -8.16
N ASP A 420 3.50 -20.71 -7.50
CA ASP A 420 3.85 -22.12 -7.67
C ASP A 420 3.63 -22.66 -9.09
N ASP A 421 2.65 -22.10 -9.81
CA ASP A 421 2.35 -22.40 -11.21
C ASP A 421 3.21 -21.62 -12.23
N GLY A 422 4.25 -20.92 -11.77
CA GLY A 422 5.27 -20.34 -12.65
C GLY A 422 4.91 -18.96 -13.22
N TRP A 423 4.10 -18.16 -12.52
CA TRP A 423 3.87 -16.76 -12.87
C TRP A 423 4.68 -15.82 -11.99
N GLY A 424 5.22 -14.78 -12.60
CA GLY A 424 5.83 -13.65 -11.91
C GLY A 424 4.85 -12.48 -11.91
N VAL A 425 4.58 -11.94 -10.72
CA VAL A 425 3.81 -10.71 -10.54
C VAL A 425 4.73 -9.64 -10.01
N PHE A 426 4.86 -8.55 -10.77
CA PHE A 426 5.75 -7.44 -10.46
C PHE A 426 4.93 -6.16 -10.30
N MET A 427 5.21 -5.42 -9.23
CA MET A 427 4.75 -4.05 -9.00
C MET A 427 5.99 -3.17 -9.00
N LEU A 428 6.13 -2.37 -10.05
CA LEU A 428 7.31 -1.57 -10.33
C LEU A 428 6.94 -0.11 -10.12
N ARG A 429 7.60 0.57 -9.18
CA ARG A 429 7.34 1.99 -8.92
C ARG A 429 8.34 2.86 -9.63
N THR A 430 7.85 3.94 -10.22
CA THR A 430 8.63 4.88 -11.02
C THR A 430 8.27 6.32 -10.64
N PRO A 431 9.11 7.32 -10.96
CA PRO A 431 8.68 8.71 -10.87
C PRO A 431 7.48 8.91 -11.79
N GLU A 432 6.41 9.56 -11.29
CA GLU A 432 5.11 9.63 -11.99
C GLU A 432 5.23 10.10 -13.44
N ARG A 433 6.01 11.16 -13.65
CA ARG A 433 6.30 11.77 -14.96
C ARG A 433 6.94 10.82 -15.98
N TYR A 434 7.53 9.72 -15.53
CA TYR A 434 8.23 8.74 -16.38
C TYR A 434 7.51 7.41 -16.53
N THR A 435 6.42 7.18 -15.78
CA THR A 435 5.71 5.89 -15.71
C THR A 435 5.33 5.35 -17.07
N LYS A 436 4.71 6.17 -17.93
CA LYS A 436 4.33 5.75 -19.28
C LYS A 436 5.55 5.37 -20.13
N ARG A 437 6.64 6.13 -20.04
CA ARG A 437 7.85 5.84 -20.82
C ARG A 437 8.49 4.53 -20.38
N TYR A 438 8.55 4.25 -19.07
CA TYR A 438 9.00 2.96 -18.57
C TYR A 438 8.08 1.81 -18.96
N PHE A 439 6.76 2.03 -18.96
CA PHE A 439 5.80 1.05 -19.47
C PHE A 439 6.06 0.72 -20.95
N ASP A 440 6.26 1.75 -21.78
CA ASP A 440 6.57 1.60 -23.21
C ASP A 440 7.92 0.86 -23.41
N ASP A 441 8.94 1.19 -22.60
CA ASP A 441 10.24 0.50 -22.59
C ASP A 441 10.09 -0.98 -22.22
N ILE A 442 9.36 -1.30 -21.15
CA ILE A 442 9.10 -2.68 -20.74
C ILE A 442 8.40 -3.43 -21.85
N ARG A 443 7.33 -2.87 -22.43
CA ARG A 443 6.59 -3.50 -23.52
C ARG A 443 7.47 -3.74 -24.75
N ALA A 444 8.38 -2.81 -25.07
CA ALA A 444 9.30 -2.96 -26.19
C ALA A 444 10.40 -4.00 -25.94
N LEU A 445 10.90 -4.10 -24.70
CA LEU A 445 11.96 -5.04 -24.31
C LEU A 445 11.43 -6.45 -24.06
N MET A 446 10.17 -6.57 -23.64
CA MET A 446 9.51 -7.82 -23.28
C MET A 446 8.54 -8.24 -24.39
N MET A 447 9.06 -8.99 -25.38
CA MET A 447 8.26 -9.64 -26.41
C MET A 447 7.67 -10.96 -25.91
N TYR A 448 6.65 -10.90 -25.06
CA TYR A 448 5.92 -12.09 -24.59
C TYR A 448 4.47 -11.98 -25.01
N ASP A 449 3.98 -13.03 -25.68
CA ASP A 449 2.61 -13.05 -26.17
C ASP A 449 1.59 -13.15 -25.01
N ASP A 450 1.98 -13.69 -23.86
CA ASP A 450 1.12 -13.92 -22.69
C ASP A 450 1.40 -12.98 -21.49
N MET A 451 2.15 -11.89 -21.69
CA MET A 451 2.36 -10.89 -20.64
C MET A 451 1.15 -9.97 -20.52
N LEU A 452 0.71 -9.76 -19.28
CA LEU A 452 -0.26 -8.73 -18.93
C LEU A 452 0.49 -7.55 -18.33
N LEU A 453 0.30 -6.36 -18.90
CA LEU A 453 0.99 -5.15 -18.46
C LEU A 453 0.02 -3.99 -18.31
N SER A 454 0.12 -3.29 -17.18
CA SER A 454 -0.64 -2.08 -16.89
C SER A 454 0.21 -1.05 -16.17
N TYR A 455 -0.24 0.20 -16.20
CA TYR A 455 0.36 1.28 -15.42
C TYR A 455 -0.70 2.21 -14.83
N HIS A 456 -0.36 2.78 -13.68
CA HIS A 456 -1.21 3.59 -12.84
C HIS A 456 -0.44 4.77 -12.24
N GLY A 457 -1.11 5.91 -12.09
CA GLY A 457 -0.66 6.99 -11.23
C GLY A 457 -1.17 6.85 -9.79
N ASN A 458 -0.33 7.20 -8.81
CA ASN A 458 -0.70 7.43 -7.40
C ASN A 458 -1.48 6.29 -6.75
N MET A 459 -0.93 5.06 -6.79
CA MET A 459 -1.52 3.93 -6.07
C MET A 459 -0.83 3.66 -4.73
N HIS A 460 -1.67 3.43 -3.73
CA HIS A 460 -1.31 3.11 -2.36
C HIS A 460 -1.64 1.65 -2.07
N PHE A 461 -0.76 1.02 -1.30
CA PHE A 461 -1.05 -0.28 -0.71
C PHE A 461 -2.10 -0.09 0.39
N PHE A 462 -3.12 -0.92 0.37
CA PHE A 462 -4.04 -1.04 1.49
C PHE A 462 -3.30 -1.59 2.69
N GLY A 463 -3.51 -0.98 3.85
CA GLY A 463 -3.07 -1.56 5.11
C GLY A 463 -4.01 -2.70 5.46
N TRP A 464 -3.66 -3.93 5.07
CA TRP A 464 -4.41 -5.10 5.53
C TRP A 464 -4.42 -5.15 7.05
N LYS A 465 -5.62 -5.36 7.59
CA LYS A 465 -5.86 -5.56 9.00
C LYS A 465 -6.04 -7.05 9.22
N MET A 466 -5.18 -7.62 10.05
CA MET A 466 -5.26 -9.04 10.39
C MET A 466 -6.59 -9.30 11.11
N PRO A 467 -7.43 -10.22 10.61
CA PRO A 467 -8.77 -10.46 11.16
C PRO A 467 -8.70 -11.36 12.39
N VAL A 468 -8.16 -10.83 13.49
CA VAL A 468 -7.86 -11.60 14.72
C VAL A 468 -9.11 -12.22 15.34
N ASP A 469 -10.28 -11.65 15.07
CA ASP A 469 -11.59 -12.20 15.45
C ASP A 469 -11.97 -13.48 14.67
N ARG A 470 -11.20 -13.85 13.64
CA ARG A 470 -11.27 -15.12 12.92
C ARG A 470 -10.27 -16.16 13.44
N TRP A 471 -9.34 -15.80 14.33
CA TRP A 471 -8.43 -16.78 14.95
C TRP A 471 -9.06 -17.36 16.21
N ASP A 472 -9.22 -18.69 16.28
CA ASP A 472 -9.78 -19.37 17.43
C ASP A 472 -8.66 -19.81 18.39
N PRO A 473 -8.58 -19.24 19.61
CA PRO A 473 -7.54 -19.60 20.57
C PRO A 473 -7.62 -21.03 21.09
N ALA A 474 -8.79 -21.68 20.99
CA ALA A 474 -9.00 -23.04 21.51
C ALA A 474 -8.45 -24.10 20.55
N THR A 475 -8.73 -23.93 19.26
CA THR A 475 -8.26 -24.83 18.19
C THR A 475 -6.93 -24.40 17.59
N LYS A 476 -6.53 -23.12 17.80
CA LYS A 476 -5.35 -22.47 17.19
C LYS A 476 -5.44 -22.35 15.67
N GLU A 477 -6.65 -22.43 15.14
CA GLU A 477 -6.94 -22.37 13.71
C GLU A 477 -7.62 -21.05 13.32
N TRP A 478 -7.58 -20.74 12.02
CA TRP A 478 -8.31 -19.63 11.45
C TRP A 478 -9.65 -20.12 10.89
N VAL A 479 -10.72 -19.47 11.30
CA VAL A 479 -12.07 -19.76 10.85
C VAL A 479 -12.42 -18.87 9.67
N VAL A 480 -12.73 -19.48 8.52
CA VAL A 480 -13.33 -18.78 7.38
C VAL A 480 -14.85 -18.83 7.52
N ARG A 481 -15.50 -17.68 7.54
CA ARG A 481 -16.96 -17.62 7.56
C ARG A 481 -17.51 -17.53 6.13
N ASP A 482 -18.72 -18.03 5.91
CA ASP A 482 -19.35 -18.02 4.58
C ASP A 482 -19.55 -16.59 4.04
N ASP A 483 -19.79 -15.63 4.94
CA ASP A 483 -19.98 -14.22 4.63
C ASP A 483 -18.68 -13.45 4.36
N ASP A 484 -17.51 -14.05 4.60
CA ASP A 484 -16.21 -13.40 4.34
C ASP A 484 -15.93 -13.22 2.83
N PHE A 485 -16.56 -14.04 1.98
CA PHE A 485 -16.27 -14.12 0.55
C PHE A 485 -17.50 -13.96 -0.35
N VAL A 486 -18.69 -14.30 0.14
CA VAL A 486 -19.94 -14.22 -0.61
C VAL A 486 -20.98 -13.55 0.26
N LYS A 487 -21.72 -12.58 -0.29
CA LYS A 487 -22.86 -12.03 0.43
C LYS A 487 -23.98 -13.09 0.41
N ALA A 488 -24.42 -13.51 1.59
CA ALA A 488 -25.62 -14.34 1.76
C ALA A 488 -26.86 -13.70 1.12
#